data_AF-A0A957TSU1-F1
#
_entry.id   AF-A0A957TSU1-F1
#
_cell.length_a   1.000
_cell.length_b   1.000
_cell.length_c   1.000
_cell.angle_alpha   90.00
_cell.angle_beta   90.00
_cell.angle_gamma   90.00
#
_symmetry.space_group_name_H-M   'P 1'
#
loop_
_entity.id
_entity.type
_entity.pdbx_description
1 polymer ?
#
loop_
_entity_poly.entity_id
_entity_poly.type
_entity_poly.pdbx_seq_one_letter_code
_entity_poly.pdbx_strand_id
1 'polypeptide(L)' 'VYNPPQTRLLQKAAADGAQGINGLGMLIWQGAIAFERWTGQLPPVDVMRSAVEAIFAGRK' A
#
# COMPACT_ATOMS: atom_id res chain seq x y z
N VAL A 1 8.18 1.02 -1.21
CA VAL A 1 8.00 2.50 -1.28
C VAL A 1 6.67 2.80 -1.94
N TYR A 2 5.85 3.68 -1.35
CA TYR A 2 4.50 4.02 -1.82
C TYR A 2 4.29 5.51 -2.14
N ASN A 3 5.26 6.38 -1.82
CA ASN A 3 5.27 7.78 -2.23
C ASN A 3 6.67 8.14 -2.79
N PRO A 4 6.80 8.43 -4.10
CA PRO A 4 5.75 8.36 -5.12
C PRO A 4 5.26 6.92 -5.34
N PRO A 5 4.02 6.72 -5.85
CA PRO A 5 3.46 5.38 -6.09
C PRO A 5 4.23 4.60 -7.16
N GLN A 6 4.80 5.31 -8.14
CA GLN A 6 5.66 4.76 -9.18
C GLN A 6 7.09 5.30 -9.01
N THR A 7 7.96 4.50 -8.42
CA THR A 7 9.38 4.87 -8.22
C THR A 7 10.19 4.67 -9.50
N ARG A 8 11.38 5.27 -9.58
CA ARG A 8 12.31 5.04 -10.72
C ARG A 8 12.60 3.56 -10.97
N LEU A 9 12.66 2.75 -9.91
CA LEU A 9 12.84 1.30 -10.03
C LEU A 9 11.64 0.65 -10.72
N LEU A 10 10.41 0.99 -10.29
CA LEU A 10 9.19 0.44 -10.87
C LEU A 10 8.98 0.89 -12.32
N GLN A 11 9.39 2.12 -12.66
CA GLN A 11 9.35 2.62 -14.04
C GLN A 11 10.28 1.80 -14.95
N LYS A 12 11.52 1.54 -14.50
CA LYS A 12 12.47 0.71 -15.25
C LYS A 12 11.98 -0.72 -15.41
N ALA A 13 11.50 -1.33 -14.32
CA ALA A 13 10.93 -2.66 -14.36
C ALA A 13 9.79 -2.76 -15.39
N ALA A 14 8.87 -1.78 -15.39
CA ALA A 14 7.78 -1.73 -16.38
C ALA A 14 8.28 -1.54 -17.81
N ALA A 15 9.32 -0.72 -18.03
CA ALA A 15 9.94 -0.53 -19.35
C ALA A 15 10.58 -1.82 -19.89
N ASP A 16 11.07 -2.68 -18.99
CA ASP A 16 11.65 -3.98 -19.31
C ASP A 16 10.59 -5.12 -19.35
N GLY A 17 9.30 -4.78 -19.28
CA GLY A 17 8.20 -5.75 -19.34
C GLY A 17 7.91 -6.50 -18.03
N ALA A 18 8.56 -6.13 -16.92
CA ALA A 18 8.33 -6.73 -15.62
C ALA A 18 7.17 -6.04 -14.85
N GLN A 19 6.43 -6.84 -14.08
CA GLN A 19 5.38 -6.32 -13.20
C GLN A 19 5.97 -5.92 -11.84
N GLY A 20 6.05 -4.61 -11.59
CA GLY A 20 6.44 -4.07 -10.30
C GLY A 20 5.26 -3.87 -9.34
N ILE A 21 5.45 -4.15 -8.05
CA ILE A 21 4.48 -3.88 -6.99
C ILE A 21 5.06 -2.82 -6.05
N ASN A 22 4.28 -1.79 -5.72
CA ASN A 22 4.73 -0.74 -4.81
C ASN A 22 4.54 -1.13 -3.33
N GLY A 23 4.89 -0.22 -2.42
CA GLY A 23 4.81 -0.47 -0.99
C GLY A 23 3.43 -0.34 -0.35
N LEU A 24 2.38 0.01 -1.10
CA LEU A 24 1.08 0.37 -0.51
C LEU A 24 0.40 -0.84 0.13
N GLY A 25 0.41 -1.98 -0.56
CA GLY A 25 -0.13 -3.23 0.00
C GLY A 25 0.61 -3.61 1.29
N MET A 26 1.94 -3.49 1.29
CA MET A 26 2.74 -3.74 2.48
C MET A 26 2.36 -2.81 3.63
N LEU A 27 2.04 -1.52 3.35
CA LEU A 27 1.60 -0.50 4.33
C LEU A 27 0.23 -0.77 4.96
N ILE A 28 -0.64 -1.46 4.24
CA ILE A 28 -1.98 -1.78 4.74
C ILE A 28 -1.91 -3.06 5.57
N TRP A 29 -1.26 -4.09 5.04
CA TRP A 29 -1.26 -5.42 5.67
C TRP A 29 -0.48 -5.49 6.97
N GLN A 30 0.65 -4.80 7.10
CA GLN A 30 1.37 -4.81 8.38
C GLN A 30 0.60 -4.05 9.48
N GLY A 31 -0.14 -3.00 9.12
CA GLY A 31 -1.10 -2.33 10.00
C GLY A 31 -2.26 -3.25 10.39
N ALA A 32 -2.79 -4.01 9.44
CA ALA A 32 -3.85 -4.98 9.69
C ALA A 32 -3.42 -6.08 10.68
N ILE A 33 -2.21 -6.63 10.49
CA ILE A 33 -1.62 -7.63 11.38
C ILE A 33 -1.39 -7.05 12.79
N ALA A 34 -0.90 -5.80 12.89
CA ALA A 34 -0.71 -5.15 14.18
C ALA A 34 -2.05 -4.93 14.91
N PHE A 35 -3.07 -4.47 14.19
CA PHE A 35 -4.42 -4.29 14.73
C PHE A 35 -5.00 -5.60 15.25
N GLU A 36 -4.89 -6.68 14.48
CA GLU A 36 -5.35 -8.01 14.91
C GLU A 36 -4.60 -8.47 16.17
N ARG A 37 -3.28 -8.29 16.23
CA ARG A 37 -2.49 -8.66 17.41
C ARG A 37 -2.88 -7.88 18.67
N TRP A 38 -3.24 -6.61 18.54
CA TRP A 38 -3.62 -5.78 19.70
C TRP A 38 -5.06 -5.97 20.14
N THR A 39 -5.97 -6.22 19.21
CA THR A 39 -7.41 -6.25 19.48
C THR A 39 -7.99 -7.66 19.52
N GLY A 40 -7.28 -8.65 18.99
CA GLY A 40 -7.79 -9.99 18.73
C GLY A 40 -8.82 -10.06 17.60
N GLN A 41 -9.03 -8.98 16.84
CA GLN A 41 -10.03 -8.90 15.79
C GLN A 41 -9.38 -8.63 14.43
N LEU A 42 -9.82 -9.36 13.41
CA LEU A 42 -9.44 -9.09 12.02
C LEU A 42 -10.02 -7.74 11.58
N PRO A 43 -9.18 -6.78 11.17
CA PRO A 43 -9.69 -5.50 10.71
C PRO A 43 -10.30 -5.61 9.30
N PRO A 44 -11.24 -4.71 8.95
CA PRO A 44 -11.74 -4.60 7.59
C PRO A 44 -10.67 -3.98 6.67
N VAL A 45 -9.86 -4.84 6.04
CA VAL A 45 -8.71 -4.42 5.21
C VAL A 45 -9.11 -3.52 4.04
N ASP A 46 -10.29 -3.73 3.44
CA ASP A 46 -10.78 -2.89 2.35
C ASP A 46 -11.04 -1.45 2.80
N VAL A 47 -11.56 -1.26 4.02
CA VAL A 47 -11.75 0.07 4.61
C VAL A 47 -10.40 0.76 4.84
N MET A 48 -9.42 0.01 5.35
CA MET A 48 -8.06 0.53 5.53
C MET A 48 -7.45 0.96 4.19
N ARG A 49 -7.62 0.15 3.15
CA ARG A 49 -7.15 0.45 1.80
C ARG A 49 -7.77 1.74 1.27
N SER A 50 -9.10 1.84 1.26
CA SER A 50 -9.81 3.02 0.75
C SER A 50 -9.42 4.28 1.50
N ALA A 51 -9.25 4.21 2.82
CA ALA A 51 -8.82 5.35 3.63
C ALA A 51 -7.42 5.84 3.24
N VAL A 52 -6.47 4.91 3.06
CA VAL A 52 -5.10 5.26 2.68
C VAL A 52 -5.04 5.83 1.25
N GLU A 53 -5.75 5.22 0.31
CA GLU A 53 -5.83 5.70 -1.08
C GLU A 53 -6.42 7.12 -1.17
N ALA A 54 -7.46 7.42 -0.39
CA ALA A 54 -8.05 8.76 -0.31
C ALA A 54 -7.05 9.82 0.19
N ILE A 55 -6.24 9.49 1.20
CA ILE A 55 -5.21 10.40 1.74
C ILE A 55 -4.15 10.72 0.68
N PHE A 56 -3.68 9.71 -0.06
CA PHE A 56 -2.67 9.92 -1.08
C PHE A 56 -3.22 10.61 -2.33
N ALA A 57 -4.50 10.43 -2.67
CA ALA A 57 -5.14 11.19 -3.74
C ALA A 57 -5.25 12.70 -3.43
N GLY A 58 -5.41 13.06 -2.15
CA GLY A 58 -5.48 14.46 -1.69
C GLY A 58 -4.12 15.16 -1.56
N ARG A 59 -3.01 14.41 -1.54
CA ARG A 59 -1.64 14.93 -1.49
C ARG A 59 -1.10 15.08 -2.92
N LYS A 60 -1.47 16.16 -3.61
CA LYS A 60 -0.80 16.60 -4.83
C LYS A 60 0.55 17.22 -4.52
#